data_AF-A0A8T6LQY4-F1
#
_entry.id   AF-A0A8T6LQY4-F1
#
_cell.length_a   1.000
_cell.length_b   1.000
_cell.length_c   1.000
_cell.angle_alpha   90.00
_cell.angle_beta   90.00
_cell.angle_gamma   90.00
#
_symmetry.space_group_name_H-M   'P 1'
#
loop_
_entity.id
_entity.type
_entity.pdbx_description
1 polymer ?
#
loop_
_entity_poly.entity_id
_entity_poly.type
_entity_poly.pdbx_seq_one_letter_code
_entity_poly.pdbx_strand_id
1 'polypeptide(L)'
;MTIAGRIRHLTRIGLSHMNEAVLDVLFHSYGKPAGLTAAQIHDRMGLGEDFGNPPHGVVEGLLSHLEAAGSVTSDSTRGPDGESTWRLNEQEYAQRCD
;
A
#
# COMPACT_ATOMS: atom_id res chain seq x y z
N MET A 1 -20.63 17.92 17.39
CA MET A 1 -19.55 17.14 16.74
C MET A 1 -18.22 17.61 17.31
N THR A 2 -17.54 16.78 18.10
CA THR A 2 -16.31 17.15 18.84
C THR A 2 -15.07 17.12 17.93
N ILE A 3 -14.08 17.95 18.25
CA ILE A 3 -12.79 18.08 17.53
C ILE A 3 -12.10 16.70 17.38
N ALA A 4 -12.15 15.86 18.42
CA ALA A 4 -11.63 14.49 18.39
C ALA A 4 -12.31 13.58 17.35
N GLY A 5 -13.60 13.77 17.09
CA GLY A 5 -14.34 13.05 16.05
C GLY A 5 -13.94 13.46 14.64
N ARG A 6 -13.64 14.75 14.42
CA ARG A 6 -13.13 15.27 13.13
C ARG A 6 -11.72 14.78 12.85
N ILE A 7 -10.82 14.82 13.84
CA ILE A 7 -9.46 14.31 13.71
C ILE A 7 -9.48 12.82 13.35
N ARG A 8 -10.23 12.00 14.09
CA ARG A 8 -10.35 10.56 13.81
C ARG A 8 -10.94 10.25 12.43
N HIS A 9 -11.87 11.06 11.95
CA HIS A 9 -12.47 10.90 10.63
C HIS A 9 -11.48 11.27 9.51
N LEU A 10 -10.73 12.36 9.66
CA LEU A 10 -9.70 12.77 8.71
C LEU A 10 -8.53 11.78 8.66
N THR A 11 -8.09 11.24 9.80
CA THR A 11 -7.07 10.19 9.86
C THR A 11 -7.54 8.91 9.17
N ARG A 12 -8.83 8.56 9.31
CA ARG A 12 -9.41 7.39 8.64
C ARG A 12 -9.48 7.58 7.12
N ILE A 13 -9.88 8.76 6.64
CA ILE A 13 -9.91 9.09 5.21
C ILE A 13 -8.48 9.04 4.64
N GLY A 14 -7.50 9.63 5.33
CA GLY A 14 -6.10 9.56 4.92
C GLY A 14 -5.56 8.13 4.85
N LEU A 15 -5.90 7.29 5.83
CA LEU A 15 -5.49 5.88 5.82
C LEU A 15 -6.14 5.09 4.68
N SER A 16 -7.44 5.28 4.44
CA SER A 16 -8.14 4.64 3.32
C SER A 16 -7.55 5.07 1.97
N HIS A 17 -7.22 6.35 1.80
CA HIS A 17 -6.57 6.83 0.58
C HIS A 17 -5.18 6.22 0.38
N MET A 18 -4.38 6.09 1.46
CA MET A 18 -3.07 5.45 1.37
C MET A 18 -3.18 3.95 1.07
N ASN A 19 -4.14 3.24 1.67
CA ASN A 19 -4.43 1.84 1.33
C ASN A 19 -4.74 1.69 -0.16
N GLU A 20 -5.65 2.53 -0.66
CA GLU A 20 -6.04 2.51 -2.07
C GLU A 20 -4.86 2.82 -2.99
N ALA A 21 -4.00 3.78 -2.63
CA ALA A 21 -2.80 4.10 -3.39
C ALA A 21 -1.80 2.93 -3.44
N VAL A 22 -1.58 2.24 -2.31
CA VAL A 22 -0.73 1.03 -2.28
C VAL A 22 -1.31 -0.06 -3.18
N LEU A 23 -2.60 -0.34 -3.04
CA LEU A 23 -3.27 -1.38 -3.82
C LEU A 23 -3.29 -1.04 -5.32
N ASP A 24 -3.47 0.23 -5.68
CA ASP A 24 -3.42 0.70 -7.06
C ASP A 24 -2.04 0.50 -7.70
N VAL A 25 -0.97 0.85 -6.98
CA VAL A 25 0.40 0.61 -7.44
C VAL A 25 0.66 -0.88 -7.65
N LEU A 26 0.21 -1.73 -6.73
CA LEU A 26 0.36 -3.19 -6.83
C LEU A 26 -0.50 -3.79 -7.94
N PHE A 27 -1.69 -3.26 -8.17
CA PHE A 27 -2.58 -3.64 -9.27
C PHE A 27 -1.93 -3.37 -10.63
N HIS A 28 -1.36 -2.18 -10.83
CA HIS A 28 -0.63 -1.83 -12.06
C HIS A 28 0.67 -2.65 -12.27
N SER A 29 1.18 -3.27 -11.20
CA SER A 29 2.32 -4.18 -11.26
C SER A 29 1.90 -5.66 -11.34
N TYR A 30 0.60 -5.96 -11.33
CA TYR A 30 0.11 -7.33 -11.37
C TYR A 30 0.52 -8.03 -12.68
N GLY A 31 0.90 -9.30 -12.59
CA GLY A 31 1.43 -10.09 -13.72
C GLY A 31 2.92 -9.87 -14.01
N LYS A 32 3.61 -8.97 -13.32
CA LYS A 32 5.09 -8.88 -13.40
C LYS A 32 5.75 -10.01 -12.60
N PRO A 33 6.90 -10.53 -13.05
CA PRO A 33 7.56 -11.68 -12.43
C PRO A 33 8.14 -11.39 -11.04
N ALA A 34 8.43 -10.12 -10.73
CA ALA A 34 8.92 -9.66 -9.44
C ALA A 34 7.89 -8.75 -8.76
N GLY A 35 7.73 -8.91 -7.45
CA GLY A 35 6.96 -7.99 -6.62
C GLY A 35 7.66 -6.64 -6.46
N LEU A 36 6.98 -5.70 -5.80
CA LEU A 36 7.52 -4.37 -5.55
C LEU A 36 7.98 -4.24 -4.11
N THR A 37 9.12 -3.61 -3.89
CA THR A 37 9.56 -3.28 -2.52
C THR A 37 8.73 -2.11 -1.96
N ALA A 38 8.64 -1.97 -0.63
CA ALA A 38 7.97 -0.85 0.01
C ALA A 38 8.54 0.51 -0.45
N ALA A 39 9.85 0.61 -0.67
CA ALA A 39 10.49 1.81 -1.22
C ALA A 39 10.00 2.13 -2.64
N GLN A 40 9.89 1.11 -3.49
CA GLN A 40 9.39 1.29 -4.85
C GLN A 40 7.89 1.58 -4.89
N ILE A 41 7.11 1.07 -3.94
CA ILE A 41 5.69 1.38 -3.81
C ILE A 41 5.54 2.83 -3.36
N HIS A 42 6.29 3.24 -2.33
CA HIS A 42 6.34 4.62 -1.85
C HIS A 42 6.64 5.63 -2.98
N ASP A 43 7.68 5.35 -3.78
CA ASP A 43 8.05 6.19 -4.93
C ASP A 43 6.91 6.28 -5.98
N ARG A 44 6.28 5.14 -6.29
CA ARG A 44 5.22 5.07 -7.32
C ARG A 44 3.85 5.57 -6.88
N MET A 45 3.54 5.55 -5.59
CA MET A 45 2.29 6.11 -5.09
C MET A 45 2.20 7.61 -5.39
N GLY A 46 3.33 8.28 -5.65
CA GLY A 46 3.33 9.67 -6.06
C GLY A 46 2.61 10.57 -5.06
N LEU A 47 2.60 10.19 -3.77
CA LEU A 47 2.03 10.95 -2.66
C LEU A 47 2.93 12.18 -2.43
N GLY A 48 2.87 13.12 -3.38
CA GLY A 48 3.44 14.44 -3.28
C GLY A 48 2.79 15.22 -2.13
N GLU A 49 3.23 16.47 -2.00
CA GLU A 49 3.03 17.39 -0.85
C GLU A 49 1.62 17.40 -0.22
N ASP A 50 0.56 17.04 -0.96
CA ASP A 50 -0.84 16.94 -0.52
C ASP A 50 -1.10 15.97 0.65
N PHE A 51 -0.37 14.84 0.73
CA PHE A 51 -0.52 13.85 1.81
C PHE A 51 0.69 13.80 2.75
N GLY A 52 1.62 14.75 2.61
CA GLY A 52 2.76 14.91 3.50
C GLY A 52 3.91 13.92 3.29
N ASN A 53 3.99 13.26 2.13
CA ASN A 53 5.02 12.25 1.80
C ASN A 53 5.21 11.24 2.95
N PRO A 54 4.31 10.24 3.10
CA PRO A 54 4.30 9.38 4.27
C PRO A 54 5.66 8.68 4.42
N PRO A 55 6.26 8.67 5.62
CA PRO A 55 7.57 8.07 5.80
C PRO A 55 7.54 6.59 5.39
N HIS A 56 8.63 6.09 4.82
CA HIS A 56 8.75 4.71 4.33
C HIS A 56 8.19 3.65 5.29
N GLY A 57 8.45 3.77 6.60
CA GLY A 57 7.94 2.83 7.61
C GLY A 57 6.41 2.81 7.76
N VAL A 58 5.70 3.87 7.35
CA VAL A 58 4.22 3.85 7.28
C VAL A 58 3.78 2.94 6.14
N VAL A 59 4.47 2.96 4.99
CA VAL A 59 4.16 2.07 3.86
C VAL A 59 4.37 0.61 4.25
N GLU A 60 5.45 0.29 4.97
CA GLU A 60 5.67 -1.06 5.50
C GLU A 60 4.57 -1.50 6.48
N GLY A 61 4.13 -0.60 7.35
CA GLY A 61 3.01 -0.86 8.28
C GLY A 61 1.69 -1.07 7.55
N LEU A 62 1.44 -0.31 6.47
CA LEU A 62 0.26 -0.48 5.61
C LEU A 62 0.29 -1.81 4.88
N LEU A 63 1.44 -2.20 4.32
CA LEU A 63 1.60 -3.48 3.64
C LEU A 63 1.37 -4.65 4.59
N SER A 64 1.90 -4.57 5.82
CA SER A 64 1.63 -5.56 6.87
C SER A 64 0.14 -5.65 7.24
N HIS A 65 -0.55 -4.49 7.28
CA HIS A 65 -1.99 -4.44 7.53
C HIS A 65 -2.80 -5.07 6.39
N LEU A 66 -2.47 -4.74 5.14
CA LEU A 66 -3.12 -5.29 3.94
C LEU A 66 -2.84 -6.79 3.75
N GLU A 67 -1.67 -7.26 4.17
CA GLU A 67 -1.33 -8.68 4.17
C GLU A 67 -2.18 -9.44 5.19
N ALA A 68 -2.33 -8.90 6.40
CA ALA A 68 -3.22 -9.46 7.41
C ALA A 68 -4.70 -9.48 6.97
N ALA A 69 -5.09 -8.54 6.11
CA ALA A 69 -6.42 -8.51 5.49
C ALA A 69 -6.57 -9.47 4.29
N GLY A 70 -5.46 -10.03 3.78
CA GLY A 70 -5.47 -10.92 2.63
C GLY A 70 -5.56 -10.22 1.27
N SER A 71 -5.32 -8.91 1.20
CA SER A 71 -5.33 -8.15 -0.08
C SER A 71 -3.98 -8.23 -0.81
N VAL A 72 -2.88 -8.36 -0.05
CA VAL A 72 -1.52 -8.49 -0.60
C VAL A 72 -0.79 -9.68 0.03
N THR A 73 0.31 -10.09 -0.58
CA THR A 73 1.21 -11.09 -0.03
C THR A 73 2.67 -10.62 -0.13
N SER A 74 3.45 -10.90 0.91
CA SER A 74 4.90 -10.77 0.84
C SER A 74 5.49 -11.96 0.08
N ASP A 75 6.34 -11.67 -0.91
CA ASP A 75 7.07 -12.67 -1.66
C ASP A 75 8.42 -12.94 -0.98
N SER A 76 8.88 -14.19 -1.08
CA SER A 76 10.22 -14.58 -0.62
C SER A 76 11.33 -13.95 -1.48
N THR A 77 11.01 -13.42 -2.66
CA THR A 77 11.94 -12.62 -3.46
C THR A 77 12.30 -11.35 -2.70
N ARG A 78 13.60 -11.17 -2.45
CA ARG A 78 14.12 -9.94 -1.86
C ARG A 78 14.41 -8.93 -2.97
N GLY A 79 14.12 -7.66 -2.67
CA GLY A 79 14.57 -6.52 -3.47
C GLY A 79 16.11 -6.40 -3.45
N PRO A 80 16.67 -5.48 -4.26
CA PRO A 80 18.11 -5.27 -4.36
C PRO A 80 18.79 -4.99 -3.01
N ASP A 81 18.07 -4.39 -2.06
CA ASP A 81 18.57 -4.03 -0.74
C ASP A 81 18.20 -5.04 0.37
N GLY A 82 17.69 -6.23 0.01
CA GLY A 82 17.22 -7.23 0.98
C GLY A 82 15.80 -7.00 1.52
N GLU A 83 15.12 -5.96 1.04
CA GLU A 83 13.73 -5.62 1.40
C GLU A 83 12.76 -6.71 0.91
N SER A 84 11.69 -6.96 1.66
CA SER A 84 10.62 -7.85 1.20
C SER A 84 9.93 -7.22 -0.01
N THR A 85 9.60 -8.05 -1.01
CA THR A 85 8.76 -7.60 -2.12
C THR A 85 7.32 -7.99 -1.87
N TRP A 86 6.39 -7.20 -2.40
CA TRP A 86 4.97 -7.32 -2.16
C TRP A 86 4.22 -7.43 -3.48
N ARG A 87 3.14 -8.21 -3.49
CA ARG A 87 2.26 -8.39 -4.65
C ARG A 87 0.81 -8.34 -4.23
N LEU A 88 -0.04 -7.89 -5.15
CA LEU A 88 -1.48 -7.99 -4.99
C LEU A 88 -1.89 -9.47 -5.04
N ASN A 89 -2.85 -9.88 -4.23
CA ASN A 89 -3.41 -11.22 -4.30
C ASN A 89 -4.37 -11.35 -5.50
N GLU A 90 -4.49 -12.57 -6.03
CA GLU A 90 -5.35 -12.84 -7.19
C GLU A 90 -6.81 -12.48 -6.93
N GLN A 91 -7.31 -12.73 -5.71
CA GLN A 91 -8.68 -12.39 -5.33
C GLN A 91 -8.92 -10.88 -5.34
N GLU A 92 -8.00 -10.09 -4.79
CA GLU A 92 -8.07 -8.63 -4.77
C GLU A 92 -7.93 -8.05 -6.19
N TYR A 93 -7.07 -8.64 -7.03
CA TYR A 93 -6.96 -8.28 -8.44
C TYR A 93 -8.28 -8.54 -9.18
N ALA A 94 -8.88 -9.71 -9.00
CA ALA A 94 -10.15 -10.06 -9.64
C ALA A 94 -11.28 -9.11 -9.21
N GLN A 95 -11.35 -8.77 -7.93
CA GLN A 95 -12.32 -7.80 -7.40
C GLN A 95 -12.17 -6.40 -8.00
N ARG A 96 -10.94 -6.00 -8.34
CA ARG A 96 -10.64 -4.70 -8.96
C ARG A 96 -10.85 -4.67 -10.48
N CYS A 97 -11.03 -5.82 -11.12
CA CYS A 97 -11.34 -5.93 -12.56
C CYS A 97 -12.84 -6.01 -12.87
N ASP A 98 -13.68 -6.23 -11.86
CA ASP A 98 -15.16 -6.25 -11.95
C ASP A 98 -15.73 -4.82 -11.91
#